data_AF-A0A2V7V5L8-F1
#
_entry.id   AF-A0A2V7V5L8-F1
#
_cell.length_a   1.000
_cell.length_b   1.000
_cell.length_c   1.000
_cell.angle_alpha   90.00
_cell.angle_beta   90.00
_cell.angle_gamma   90.00
#
_symmetry.space_group_name_H-M   'P 1'
#
loop_
_entity.id
_entity.type
_entity.pdbx_description
1 polymer ?
#
loop_
_entity_poly.entity_id
_entity_poly.type
_entity_poly.pdbx_seq_one_letter_code
_entity_poly.pdbx_strand_id
1 'polypeptide(L)' 'MWEGDAVVVLAVRPSGSAASRSELHTSGRYPAEAEVGGYRVRLAYLAPLPRADAAPTPAEYRATLLVLRK' A
#
# COMPACT_ATOMS: atom_id res chain seq x y z
N MET A 1 20.73 -6.85 8.22
CA MET A 1 19.38 -6.36 8.53
C MET A 1 18.65 -6.28 7.19
N TRP A 2 17.56 -7.02 6.97
CA TRP A 2 16.80 -6.87 5.73
C TRP A 2 16.13 -5.50 5.78
N GLU A 3 16.51 -4.56 4.92
CA GLU A 3 15.71 -3.35 4.68
C GLU A 3 14.51 -3.76 3.84
N GLY A 4 13.52 -4.33 4.50
CA GLY A 4 12.41 -4.95 3.81
C GLY A 4 11.49 -3.99 3.11
N ASP A 5 11.36 -4.11 1.79
CA ASP A 5 10.29 -3.47 1.05
C ASP A 5 9.17 -4.48 0.76
N ALA A 6 8.05 -4.30 1.46
CA ALA A 6 6.77 -4.87 1.06
C ALA A 6 6.03 -3.89 0.15
N VAL A 7 5.46 -4.42 -0.93
CA VAL A 7 4.70 -3.66 -1.93
C VAL A 7 3.22 -4.00 -1.83
N VAL A 8 2.39 -2.98 -1.60
CA VAL A 8 0.93 -3.08 -1.66
C VAL A 8 0.47 -2.54 -3.00
N VAL A 9 -0.20 -3.39 -3.79
CA VAL A 9 -0.76 -2.95 -5.07
C VAL A 9 -2.20 -2.52 -4.88
N LEU A 10 -2.46 -1.22 -5.01
CA LEU A 10 -3.76 -0.61 -4.86
C LEU A 10 -4.44 -0.50 -6.23
N ALA A 11 -5.67 -1.00 -6.34
CA ALA A 11 -6.55 -0.75 -7.48
C ALA A 11 -7.73 0.10 -7.02
N VAL A 12 -7.91 1.28 -7.64
CA VAL A 12 -9.02 2.19 -7.32
C VAL A 12 -9.84 2.40 -8.58
N ARG A 13 -11.16 2.25 -8.46
CA ARG A 13 -12.12 2.50 -9.53
C ARG A 13 -13.09 3.60 -9.13
N PRO A 14 -12.84 4.86 -9.52
CA PRO A 14 -13.82 5.93 -9.34
C PRO A 14 -15.09 5.63 -10.14
N SER A 15 -16.24 6.11 -9.66
CA SER A 15 -17.50 5.98 -10.39
C SER A 15 -17.37 6.62 -11.78
N GLY A 16 -17.79 5.91 -12.82
CA GLY A 16 -17.73 6.39 -14.20
C GLY A 16 -16.33 6.42 -14.84
N SER A 17 -15.29 5.88 -14.19
CA SER A 17 -13.91 5.82 -14.71
C SER A 17 -13.35 4.40 -14.75
N ALA A 18 -12.30 4.21 -15.56
CA ALA A 18 -11.50 2.99 -15.56
C ALA A 18 -10.77 2.82 -14.21
N ALA A 19 -10.49 1.58 -13.84
CA ALA A 19 -9.66 1.31 -12.67
C ALA A 19 -8.22 1.79 -12.94
N SER A 20 -7.62 2.41 -11.94
CA SER A 20 -6.20 2.76 -11.93
C SER A 20 -5.47 1.89 -10.91
N ARG A 21 -4.20 1.59 -11.19
CA ARG A 21 -3.35 0.76 -10.34
C ARG A 21 -2.13 1.56 -9.90
N SER A 22 -1.78 1.43 -8.62
CA SER A 22 -0.62 2.08 -8.03
C SER A 22 0.06 1.16 -7.04
N GLU A 23 1.38 1.28 -6.93
CA GLU A 23 2.18 0.56 -5.95
C GLU A 23 2.47 1.49 -4.77
N LEU A 24 2.27 0.97 -3.55
CA LEU A 24 2.58 1.66 -2.31
C LEU A 24 3.62 0.84 -1.56
N HIS A 25 4.71 1.49 -1.20
CA HIS A 25 5.88 0.84 -0.62
C HIS A 25 5.98 1.10 0.88
N THR A 26 6.54 0.14 1.60
CA THR A 26 6.81 0.26 3.05
C THR A 26 8.21 0.81 3.30
N SER A 27 9.15 0.61 2.37
CA SER A 27 10.45 1.24 2.44
C SER A 27 10.37 2.74 2.13
N GLY A 28 11.20 3.55 2.79
CA GLY A 28 11.32 4.97 2.49
C GLY A 28 12.03 5.28 1.16
N ARG A 29 12.40 4.26 0.38
CA ARG A 29 13.11 4.39 -0.91
C ARG A 29 12.15 4.67 -2.06
N TYR A 30 10.88 4.32 -1.91
CA TYR A 30 9.85 4.43 -2.94
C TYR A 30 8.58 5.09 -2.38
N PRO A 31 7.68 5.59 -3.24
CA PRO A 31 6.47 6.25 -2.77
C PRO A 31 5.57 5.34 -1.91
N ALA A 32 5.23 5.83 -0.72
CA ALA A 32 4.21 5.21 0.14
C ALA A 32 2.79 5.77 -0.12
N GLU A 33 2.64 6.65 -1.11
CA GLU A 33 1.37 7.29 -1.45
C GLU A 33 1.16 7.42 -2.96
N ALA A 34 -0.11 7.46 -3.36
CA ALA A 34 -0.55 7.65 -4.74
C ALA A 34 -1.71 8.65 -4.82
N GLU A 35 -1.81 9.33 -5.97
CA GLU A 35 -2.89 10.27 -6.26
C GLU A 35 -3.85 9.64 -7.28
N VAL A 36 -5.12 9.51 -6.92
CA VAL A 36 -6.14 8.88 -7.77
C VAL A 36 -7.49 9.58 -7.63
N GLY A 37 -8.05 10.04 -8.74
CA GLY A 37 -9.44 10.51 -8.79
C GLY A 37 -9.77 11.66 -7.82
N GLY A 38 -8.83 12.57 -7.59
CA GLY A 38 -8.99 13.68 -6.62
C GLY A 38 -8.71 13.30 -5.16
N TYR A 39 -8.23 12.08 -4.91
CA TYR A 39 -7.81 11.64 -3.58
C TYR A 39 -6.30 11.41 -3.55
N ARG A 40 -5.71 11.58 -2.37
CA ARG A 40 -4.41 11.05 -2.02
C ARG A 40 -4.62 9.84 -1.10
N VAL A 41 -4.06 8.71 -1.48
CA VAL A 41 -4.11 7.47 -0.70
C VAL A 41 -2.70 7.15 -0.24
N ARG A 42 -2.50 7.05 1.08
CA ARG A 42 -1.21 6.74 1.70
C ARG A 42 -1.27 5.41 2.44
N LEU A 43 -0.27 4.55 2.25
CA LEU A 43 -0.03 3.39 3.09
C LEU A 43 0.48 3.87 4.45
N ALA A 44 -0.37 3.78 5.47
CA ALA A 44 -0.03 4.23 6.81
C ALA A 44 0.62 3.12 7.63
N TYR A 45 0.17 1.88 7.44
CA TYR A 45 0.69 0.72 8.14
C TYR A 45 0.42 -0.57 7.37
N LEU A 46 1.30 -1.55 7.52
CA LEU A 46 1.14 -2.91 7.00
C LEU A 46 1.47 -3.90 8.10
N ALA A 47 0.53 -4.78 8.42
CA ALA A 47 0.68 -5.80 9.45
C ALA A 47 0.37 -7.20 8.88
N PRO A 48 0.93 -8.28 9.44
CA PRO A 48 1.99 -8.29 10.44
C PRO A 48 3.32 -7.83 9.85
N LEU A 49 4.25 -7.36 10.70
CA LEU A 49 5.62 -7.14 10.26
C LEU A 49 6.27 -8.50 9.98
N PRO A 50 7.02 -8.65 8.86
CA PRO A 50 7.73 -9.90 8.58
C PRO A 50 8.66 -10.26 9.74
N ARG A 51 8.58 -11.50 10.23
CA ARG A 51 9.52 -12.03 11.22
C ARG A 51 10.54 -12.94 10.54
N ALA A 52 11.75 -13.02 11.09
CA ALA A 52 12.85 -13.75 10.49
C ALA A 52 12.63 -15.28 10.44
N ASP A 53 11.78 -15.79 11.32
CA ASP A 53 11.45 -17.21 11.52
C ASP A 53 10.17 -17.65 10.80
N ALA A 54 9.31 -16.71 10.38
CA ALA A 54 8.09 -16.99 9.64
C ALA A 54 7.68 -15.81 8.77
N ALA A 55 7.66 -16.03 7.45
CA ALA A 55 7.14 -15.06 6.50
C ALA A 55 5.60 -15.13 6.47
N PRO A 56 4.89 -14.00 6.67
CA PRO A 56 3.45 -13.95 6.49
C PRO A 56 3.09 -14.21 5.02
N THR A 57 2.08 -15.02 4.79
CA THR A 57 1.47 -15.20 3.47
C THR A 57 0.78 -13.89 3.03
N PRO A 58 0.62 -13.64 1.72
CA PRO A 58 -0.07 -12.45 1.23
C PRO A 58 -1.47 -12.22 1.84
N ALA A 59 -2.21 -13.29 2.15
CA ALA A 59 -3.57 -13.22 2.70
C ALA A 59 -3.64 -12.83 4.18
N GLU A 60 -2.53 -12.98 4.91
CA GLU A 60 -2.44 -12.61 6.33
C GLU A 60 -2.19 -11.11 6.51
N TYR A 61 -1.73 -10.43 5.45
CA TYR A 61 -1.49 -9.00 5.51
C TYR A 61 -2.79 -8.20 5.65
N ARG A 62 -2.68 -7.11 6.41
CA ARG A 62 -3.69 -6.07 6.57
C ARG A 62 -3.00 -4.73 6.35
N ALA A 63 -3.45 -4.03 5.32
CA ALA A 63 -3.00 -2.67 5.02
C ALA A 63 -3.97 -1.66 5.64
N THR A 64 -3.42 -0.69 6.37
CA THR A 64 -4.16 0.50 6.81
C THR A 64 -3.83 1.63 5.86
N LEU A 65 -4.86 2.17 5.20
CA LEU A 65 -4.75 3.27 4.26
C LEU A 65 -5.35 4.53 4.84
N LEU A 66 -4.68 5.67 4.67
CA LEU A 66 -5.25 6.99 4.89
C LEU A 66 -5.69 7.55 3.54
N VAL A 67 -6.96 7.95 3.45
CA VAL A 67 -7.54 8.53 2.24
C VAL A 67 -7.92 9.98 2.52
N LEU A 68 -7.29 10.90 1.79
CA LEU A 68 -7.51 12.33 1.92
C LEU A 68 -8.10 12.85 0.61
N ARG A 69 -9.14 13.66 0.72
CA ARG A 69 -9.67 14.39 -0.43
C ARG A 69 -8.81 15.63 -0.68
N LYS A 70 -8.46 15.88 -1.94
CA LYS A 70 -7.80 17.13 -2.37
C LYS A 70 -8.81 18.26 -2.52
#